data_AF-A0A699K6G4-F1
#
_entry.id   AF-A0A699K6G4-F1
#
_cell.length_a   1.000
_cell.length_b   1.000
_cell.length_c   1.000
_cell.angle_alpha   90.00
_cell.angle_beta   90.00
_cell.angle_gamma   90.00
#
_symmetry.space_group_name_H-M   'P 1'
#
loop_
_entity.id
_entity.type
_entity.pdbx_description
1 polymer ?
#
loop_
_entity_poly.entity_id
_entity_poly.type
_entity_poly.pdbx_seq_one_letter_code
_entity_poly.pdbx_strand_id
1 'polypeptide(L)'
;MANLSKDIQCAGSDTRPPMIDRTDFVSWQQRTRLYCQDKENGVNILKSIDKGPFQMGTLRETLTEGTEGALHLGPKRPRVYSDLTSKEKDRYNADIRATNILLQRLPKDIYSLINHYTDAKDIWDNVKMLLEGSELTKKVRESQLYDDFEHFRQHKGETINDYYVRFAKLINDMRNIQMAMSRMQLNSKFVNNMLPE
;
A
#
# COMPACT_ATOMS: atom_id res chain seq x y z
N MET A 1 11.96 -11.86 24.84
CA MET A 1 12.92 -11.11 24.01
C MET A 1 12.28 -10.87 22.65
N ALA A 2 11.76 -9.66 22.42
CA ALA A 2 11.04 -9.31 21.20
C ALA A 2 12.01 -9.17 20.01
N ASN A 3 11.51 -9.50 18.81
CA ASN A 3 12.24 -9.60 17.55
C ASN A 3 12.73 -8.24 17.01
N LEU A 4 13.75 -7.65 17.63
CA LEU A 4 14.36 -6.38 17.23
C LEU A 4 14.69 -6.30 15.72
N SER A 5 15.06 -7.43 15.11
CA SER A 5 15.37 -7.53 13.68
C SER A 5 14.14 -7.38 12.75
N LYS A 6 12.95 -7.82 13.19
CA LYS A 6 11.70 -7.60 12.42
C LYS A 6 11.26 -6.15 12.50
N ASP A 7 11.38 -5.54 13.68
CA ASP A 7 10.96 -4.16 13.92
C ASP A 7 11.79 -3.15 13.11
N ILE A 8 13.10 -3.39 12.95
CA ILE A 8 14.00 -2.57 12.12
C ILE A 8 13.63 -2.62 10.63
N GLN A 9 13.17 -3.77 10.11
CA GLN A 9 12.76 -3.90 8.71
C GLN A 9 11.44 -3.19 8.40
N CYS A 10 10.59 -2.98 9.41
CA CYS A 10 9.30 -2.29 9.28
C CYS A 10 9.40 -0.75 9.36
N ALA A 11 10.55 -0.18 9.76
CA ALA A 11 10.74 1.26 9.92
C ALA A 11 11.04 1.99 8.58
N GLY A 12 11.78 1.35 7.67
CA GLY A 12 12.16 1.94 6.38
C GLY A 12 13.21 3.05 6.49
N SER A 13 13.68 3.55 5.34
CA SER A 13 14.58 4.69 5.16
C SER A 13 14.22 5.47 3.89
N ASP A 14 14.84 6.63 3.69
CA ASP A 14 14.66 7.44 2.47
C ASP A 14 15.03 6.68 1.20
N THR A 15 15.94 5.70 1.30
CA THR A 15 16.39 4.87 0.18
C THR A 15 15.70 3.51 0.11
N ARG A 16 15.12 3.04 1.21
CA ARG A 16 14.48 1.72 1.29
C ARG A 16 13.10 1.82 1.96
N PRO A 17 12.01 1.63 1.22
CA PRO A 17 10.70 1.67 1.82
C PRO A 17 10.49 0.56 2.87
N PRO A 18 9.67 0.78 3.91
CA PRO A 18 9.39 -0.22 4.93
C PRO A 18 8.71 -1.45 4.33
N MET A 19 9.19 -2.63 4.74
CA MET A 19 8.66 -3.91 4.26
C MET A 19 7.24 -4.14 4.79
N ILE A 20 6.44 -4.94 4.07
CA ILE A 20 5.07 -5.22 4.50
C ILE A 20 5.05 -6.01 5.81
N ASP A 21 4.24 -5.54 6.75
CA ASP A 21 3.81 -6.30 7.92
C ASP A 21 2.40 -6.83 7.63
N ARG A 22 2.24 -8.16 7.70
CA ARG A 22 0.94 -8.81 7.48
C ARG A 22 -0.06 -8.47 8.57
N THR A 23 0.43 -8.13 9.76
CA THR A 23 -0.41 -7.80 10.92
C THR A 23 -0.91 -6.36 10.89
N ASP A 24 -0.23 -5.48 10.13
CA ASP A 24 -0.60 -4.07 9.98
C ASP A 24 -0.55 -3.63 8.51
N PHE A 25 -1.40 -4.28 7.72
CA PHE A 25 -1.53 -4.00 6.29
C PHE A 25 -1.97 -2.54 6.01
N VAL A 26 -2.80 -1.96 6.88
CA VAL A 26 -3.29 -0.58 6.74
C VAL A 26 -2.13 0.40 6.88
N SER A 27 -1.27 0.26 7.89
CA SER A 27 -0.07 1.10 8.01
C SER A 27 0.85 0.93 6.82
N TRP A 28 1.01 -0.29 6.29
CA TRP A 28 1.82 -0.48 5.09
C TRP A 28 1.25 0.28 3.89
N GLN A 29 -0.06 0.26 3.67
CA GLN A 29 -0.69 1.01 2.57
C GLN A 29 -0.41 2.52 2.71
N GLN A 30 -0.60 3.07 3.91
CA GLN A 30 -0.37 4.48 4.19
C GLN A 30 1.10 4.88 4.00
N ARG A 31 2.03 4.11 4.59
CA ARG A 31 3.48 4.34 4.44
C ARG A 31 3.94 4.20 2.99
N THR A 32 3.31 3.34 2.20
CA THR A 32 3.61 3.22 0.76
C THR A 32 3.22 4.47 0.01
N ARG A 33 2.00 4.97 0.26
CA ARG A 33 1.53 6.20 -0.39
C ARG A 33 2.39 7.42 -0.01
N LEU A 34 2.68 7.60 1.27
CA LEU A 34 3.53 8.70 1.75
C LEU A 34 4.94 8.62 1.13
N TYR A 35 5.54 7.43 1.10
CA TYR A 35 6.85 7.25 0.48
C TYR A 35 6.83 7.59 -1.02
N CYS A 36 5.79 7.18 -1.76
CA CYS A 36 5.67 7.52 -3.17
C CYS A 36 5.47 9.02 -3.41
N GLN A 37 4.73 9.71 -2.52
CA GLN A 37 4.50 11.17 -2.62
C GLN A 37 5.79 11.98 -2.46
N ASP A 38 6.68 11.53 -1.59
CA ASP A 38 7.98 12.16 -1.32
C ASP A 38 8.97 12.02 -2.49
N LYS A 39 8.75 11.08 -3.41
CA LYS A 39 9.63 10.89 -4.58
C LYS A 39 9.39 11.92 -5.68
N GLU A 40 10.46 12.18 -6.45
CA GLU A 40 10.36 12.86 -7.73
C GLU A 40 9.33 12.17 -8.63
N ASN A 41 8.44 12.97 -9.23
CA ASN A 41 7.27 12.50 -9.99
C ASN A 41 6.28 11.67 -9.15
N GLY A 42 6.23 11.87 -7.83
CA GLY A 42 5.36 11.13 -6.90
C GLY A 42 3.88 11.10 -7.27
N VAL A 43 3.35 12.18 -7.85
CA VAL A 43 1.98 12.23 -8.38
C VAL A 43 1.77 11.19 -9.49
N ASN A 44 2.73 11.06 -10.41
CA ASN A 44 2.66 10.05 -11.46
C ASN A 44 2.86 8.66 -10.88
N ILE A 45 3.77 8.46 -9.92
CA ILE A 45 3.97 7.16 -9.26
C ILE A 45 2.66 6.69 -8.63
N LEU A 46 1.99 7.54 -7.84
CA LEU A 46 0.68 7.22 -7.27
C LEU A 46 -0.37 6.94 -8.34
N LYS A 47 -0.40 7.74 -9.40
CA LYS A 47 -1.32 7.52 -10.51
C LYS A 47 -1.06 6.18 -11.22
N SER A 48 0.16 5.65 -11.21
CA SER A 48 0.47 4.32 -11.75
C SER A 48 -0.09 3.21 -10.87
N ILE A 49 -0.02 3.37 -9.54
CA ILE A 49 -0.62 2.46 -8.56
C ILE A 49 -2.15 2.49 -8.66
N ASP A 50 -2.74 3.68 -8.76
CA ASP A 50 -4.20 3.83 -8.68
C ASP A 50 -4.91 3.56 -10.02
N LYS A 51 -4.30 3.97 -11.15
CA LYS A 51 -4.95 3.96 -12.47
C LYS A 51 -4.29 3.02 -13.48
N GLY A 52 -3.15 2.43 -13.13
CA GLY A 52 -2.42 1.53 -14.01
C GLY A 52 -1.40 2.23 -14.90
N PRO A 53 -0.69 1.44 -15.73
CA PRO A 53 0.44 1.92 -16.51
C PRO A 53 -0.01 2.82 -17.66
N PHE A 54 0.91 3.67 -18.12
CA PHE A 54 0.79 4.38 -19.37
C PHE A 54 0.60 3.43 -20.54
N GLN A 55 -0.39 3.74 -21.38
CA GLN A 55 -0.68 2.96 -22.56
C GLN A 55 0.05 3.56 -23.76
N MET A 56 1.07 2.83 -24.23
CA MET A 56 1.84 3.23 -25.39
C MET A 56 1.00 3.02 -26.66
N GLY A 57 0.59 4.13 -27.29
CA GLY A 57 -0.24 4.10 -28.48
C GLY A 57 0.53 3.75 -29.77
N THR A 58 -0.12 3.94 -30.90
CA THR A 58 0.43 3.71 -32.24
C THR A 58 0.80 5.05 -32.89
N LEU A 59 1.95 5.12 -33.55
CA LEU A 59 2.37 6.27 -34.35
C LEU A 59 2.05 6.02 -35.82
N ARG A 60 1.67 7.08 -36.54
CA ARG A 60 1.59 7.08 -38.00
C ARG A 60 2.63 8.05 -38.53
N GLU A 61 3.58 7.55 -39.31
CA GLU A 61 4.63 8.37 -39.90
C GLU A 61 4.06 9.27 -41.00
N THR A 62 4.49 10.52 -41.06
CA THR A 62 4.17 11.42 -42.18
C THR A 62 5.29 11.28 -43.20
N LEU A 63 4.99 10.70 -44.36
CA LEU A 63 5.91 10.77 -45.50
C LEU A 63 5.70 12.15 -46.13
N THR A 64 6.79 12.87 -46.40
CA THR A 64 6.85 14.28 -46.81
C THR A 64 5.80 14.73 -47.84
N GLU A 65 5.45 16.02 -47.79
CA GLU A 65 4.58 16.72 -48.75
C GLU A 65 5.01 16.44 -50.20
N GLY A 66 4.23 15.61 -50.90
CA GLY A 66 4.23 15.59 -52.35
C GLY A 66 3.70 16.94 -52.87
N THR A 67 4.17 17.35 -54.05
CA THR A 67 3.91 18.66 -54.70
C THR A 67 2.44 18.98 -55.00
N GLU A 68 1.47 18.27 -54.42
CA GLU A 68 0.03 18.50 -54.60
C GLU A 68 -0.76 18.30 -53.30
N GLY A 69 -0.38 18.93 -52.18
CA GLY A 69 -1.26 19.13 -51.00
C GLY A 69 -1.84 17.89 -50.30
N ALA A 70 -1.53 16.67 -50.75
CA ALA A 70 -2.04 15.42 -50.21
C ALA A 70 -1.04 14.85 -49.19
N LEU A 71 -1.44 14.83 -47.93
CA LEU A 71 -0.68 14.18 -46.85
C LEU A 71 -0.62 12.66 -47.08
N HIS A 72 0.51 12.17 -47.60
CA HIS A 72 0.78 10.74 -47.68
C HIS A 72 1.13 10.20 -46.28
N LEU A 73 0.11 9.65 -45.61
CA LEU A 73 0.28 9.04 -44.30
C LEU A 73 0.86 7.62 -44.44
N GLY A 74 2.02 7.40 -43.82
CA GLY A 74 2.76 6.14 -43.81
C GLY A 74 2.09 5.02 -43.00
N PRO A 75 2.76 3.87 -42.88
CA PRO A 75 2.27 2.72 -42.11
C PRO A 75 2.14 3.06 -40.61
N LYS A 76 1.17 2.44 -39.96
CA LYS A 76 0.98 2.53 -38.50
C LYS A 76 1.92 1.54 -37.81
N ARG A 77 2.73 2.00 -36.86
CA ARG A 77 3.60 1.15 -36.04
C ARG A 77 3.46 1.46 -34.54
N PRO A 78 3.69 0.50 -33.63
CA PRO A 78 3.75 0.77 -32.20
C PRO A 78 4.76 1.88 -31.89
N ARG A 79 4.41 2.78 -30.95
CA ARG A 79 5.35 3.80 -30.47
C ARG A 79 6.48 3.16 -29.70
N VAL A 80 7.67 3.72 -29.85
CA VAL A 80 8.85 3.42 -29.03
C VAL A 80 9.15 4.59 -28.10
N TYR A 81 10.00 4.37 -27.09
CA TYR A 81 10.30 5.38 -26.06
C TYR A 81 10.80 6.70 -26.64
N SER A 82 11.56 6.67 -27.73
CA SER A 82 12.03 7.88 -28.42
C SER A 82 10.90 8.71 -29.03
N ASP A 83 9.78 8.09 -29.41
CA ASP A 83 8.60 8.76 -29.98
C ASP A 83 7.78 9.51 -28.92
N LEU A 84 8.12 9.36 -27.63
CA LEU A 84 7.38 9.96 -26.52
C LEU A 84 7.78 11.42 -26.28
N THR A 85 6.78 12.24 -26.01
CA THR A 85 6.98 13.59 -25.46
C THR A 85 7.63 13.50 -24.07
N SER A 86 8.25 14.59 -23.60
CA SER A 86 8.85 14.63 -22.25
C SER A 86 7.87 14.18 -21.17
N LYS A 87 6.63 14.68 -21.22
CA LYS A 87 5.58 14.34 -20.25
C LYS A 87 5.18 12.86 -20.29
N GLU A 88 5.16 12.24 -21.47
CA GLU A 88 4.88 10.81 -21.62
C GLU A 88 6.06 9.96 -21.12
N LYS A 89 7.30 10.39 -21.36
CA LYS A 89 8.50 9.75 -20.79
C LYS A 89 8.49 9.80 -19.27
N ASP A 90 8.15 10.95 -18.69
CA ASP A 90 8.01 11.10 -17.24
C ASP A 90 6.97 10.15 -16.67
N ARG A 91 5.83 10.01 -17.37
CA ARG A 91 4.77 9.08 -16.97
C ARG A 91 5.23 7.63 -17.06
N TYR A 92 5.85 7.22 -18.17
CA TYR A 92 6.37 5.87 -18.38
C TYR A 92 7.44 5.50 -17.35
N ASN A 93 8.37 6.42 -17.08
CA ASN A 93 9.41 6.24 -16.06
C ASN A 93 8.81 6.11 -14.65
N ALA A 94 7.72 6.84 -14.37
CA ALA A 94 7.01 6.72 -13.10
C ALA A 94 6.33 5.35 -12.94
N ASP A 95 5.82 4.73 -14.02
CA ASP A 95 5.27 3.37 -13.97
C ASP A 95 6.33 2.36 -13.54
N ILE A 96 7.54 2.43 -14.14
CA ILE A 96 8.67 1.57 -13.77
C ILE A 96 9.07 1.80 -12.29
N ARG A 97 9.15 3.06 -11.86
CA ARG A 97 9.46 3.41 -10.47
C ARG A 97 8.41 2.85 -9.51
N ALA A 98 7.12 2.97 -9.85
CA ALA A 98 6.03 2.44 -9.03
C ALA A 98 6.13 0.92 -8.86
N THR A 99 6.33 0.17 -9.96
CA THR A 99 6.52 -1.29 -9.91
C THR A 99 7.71 -1.65 -9.01
N ASN A 100 8.86 -1.01 -9.20
CA ASN A 100 10.06 -1.28 -8.39
C ASN A 100 9.86 -1.00 -6.90
N ILE A 101 9.20 0.11 -6.55
CA ILE A 101 8.89 0.46 -5.16
C ILE A 101 8.01 -0.62 -4.53
N LEU A 102 6.98 -1.09 -5.24
CA LEU A 102 6.09 -2.13 -4.71
C LEU A 102 6.85 -3.44 -4.50
N LEU A 103 7.59 -3.90 -5.50
CA LEU A 103 8.34 -5.17 -5.42
C LEU A 103 9.36 -5.18 -4.27
N GLN A 104 10.07 -4.08 -4.03
CA GLN A 104 11.04 -3.97 -2.92
C GLN A 104 10.39 -4.07 -1.53
N ARG A 105 9.10 -3.80 -1.42
CA ARG A 105 8.35 -3.82 -0.16
C ARG A 105 7.75 -5.19 0.15
N LEU A 106 7.93 -6.17 -0.74
CA LEU A 106 7.35 -7.49 -0.60
C LEU A 106 8.36 -8.49 -0.05
N PRO A 107 8.00 -9.23 1.02
CA PRO A 107 8.68 -10.44 1.44
C PRO A 107 8.67 -11.47 0.31
N LYS A 108 9.71 -12.30 0.29
CA LYS A 108 9.95 -13.28 -0.78
C LYS A 108 8.75 -14.20 -1.05
N ASP A 109 8.03 -14.60 -0.01
CA ASP A 109 6.88 -15.50 -0.12
C ASP A 109 5.64 -14.81 -0.71
N ILE A 110 5.38 -13.54 -0.39
CA ILE A 110 4.34 -12.76 -1.09
C ILE A 110 4.75 -12.52 -2.54
N TYR A 111 6.01 -12.14 -2.78
CA TYR A 111 6.52 -11.91 -4.13
C TYR A 111 6.32 -13.14 -5.03
N SER A 112 6.62 -14.35 -4.55
CA SER A 112 6.42 -15.57 -5.35
C SER A 112 4.98 -15.85 -5.76
N LEU A 113 3.98 -15.30 -5.07
CA LEU A 113 2.57 -15.47 -5.39
C LEU A 113 2.07 -14.50 -6.47
N ILE A 114 2.80 -13.40 -6.70
CA ILE A 114 2.36 -12.30 -7.57
C ILE A 114 3.39 -11.93 -8.63
N ASN A 115 4.45 -12.72 -8.78
CA ASN A 115 5.58 -12.43 -9.68
C ASN A 115 5.22 -12.43 -11.17
N HIS A 116 4.04 -12.95 -11.54
CA HIS A 116 3.52 -12.90 -12.91
C HIS A 116 2.86 -11.55 -13.25
N TYR A 117 2.55 -10.71 -12.26
CA TYR A 117 2.04 -9.36 -12.52
C TYR A 117 3.18 -8.38 -12.83
N THR A 118 3.00 -7.58 -13.87
CA THR A 118 4.07 -6.76 -14.43
C THR A 118 3.92 -5.27 -14.14
N ASP A 119 2.71 -4.77 -13.89
CA ASP A 119 2.46 -3.37 -13.59
C ASP A 119 2.10 -3.12 -12.12
N ALA A 120 2.34 -1.88 -11.69
CA ALA A 120 2.19 -1.48 -10.31
C ALA A 120 0.75 -1.61 -9.78
N LYS A 121 -0.26 -1.40 -10.63
CA LYS A 121 -1.66 -1.47 -10.20
C LYS A 121 -2.05 -2.90 -9.91
N ASP A 122 -1.75 -3.81 -10.84
CA ASP A 122 -2.07 -5.22 -10.67
C ASP A 122 -1.33 -5.82 -9.47
N ILE A 123 -0.06 -5.48 -9.27
CA ILE A 123 0.70 -5.86 -8.07
C ILE A 123 0.00 -5.33 -6.80
N TRP A 124 -0.35 -4.05 -6.76
CA TRP A 124 -0.99 -3.42 -5.61
C TRP A 124 -2.33 -4.08 -5.26
N ASP A 125 -3.20 -4.27 -6.24
CA ASP A 125 -4.53 -4.84 -6.04
C ASP A 125 -4.46 -6.30 -5.59
N ASN A 126 -3.51 -7.09 -6.10
CA ASN A 126 -3.34 -8.47 -5.67
C ASN A 126 -2.75 -8.57 -4.27
N VAL A 127 -1.79 -7.73 -3.90
CA VAL A 127 -1.29 -7.64 -2.52
C VAL A 127 -2.43 -7.27 -1.56
N LYS A 128 -3.26 -6.30 -1.97
CA LYS A 128 -4.45 -5.90 -1.22
C LYS A 128 -5.43 -7.05 -1.04
N MET A 129 -5.77 -7.76 -2.11
CA MET A 129 -6.66 -8.92 -2.06
C MET A 129 -6.10 -10.04 -1.16
N LEU A 130 -4.79 -10.32 -1.26
CA LEU A 130 -4.13 -11.36 -0.45
C LEU A 130 -4.15 -11.06 1.04
N LEU A 131 -4.00 -9.78 1.45
CA LEU A 131 -3.80 -9.40 2.85
C LEU A 131 -5.04 -8.82 3.53
N GLU A 132 -5.91 -8.14 2.78
CA GLU A 132 -7.25 -7.79 3.28
C GLU A 132 -8.14 -9.03 3.38
N GLY A 133 -7.84 -10.10 2.64
CA GLY A 133 -8.63 -11.33 2.66
C GLY A 133 -10.07 -11.13 2.19
N SER A 134 -10.90 -12.15 2.37
CA SER A 134 -12.32 -12.08 2.01
C SER A 134 -13.17 -11.40 3.09
N GLU A 135 -14.41 -11.05 2.77
CA GLU A 135 -15.40 -10.58 3.75
C GLU A 135 -15.57 -11.56 4.92
N LEU A 136 -15.41 -12.86 4.69
CA LEU A 136 -15.43 -13.88 5.75
C LEU A 136 -14.25 -13.69 6.72
N THR A 137 -13.04 -13.45 6.19
CA THR A 137 -11.86 -13.17 6.99
C THR A 137 -11.99 -11.85 7.76
N LYS A 138 -12.71 -10.85 7.22
CA LYS A 138 -13.05 -9.62 7.94
C LYS A 138 -13.96 -9.91 9.14
N LYS A 139 -15.04 -10.66 8.96
CA LYS A 139 -15.97 -11.04 10.06
C LYS A 139 -15.29 -11.84 11.17
N VAL A 140 -14.40 -12.77 10.80
CA VAL A 140 -13.62 -13.54 11.79
C VAL A 140 -12.71 -12.62 12.61
N ARG A 141 -12.03 -11.67 11.95
CA ARG A 141 -11.20 -10.66 12.66
C ARG A 141 -12.05 -9.73 13.53
N GLU A 142 -13.22 -9.33 13.06
CA GLU A 142 -14.17 -8.52 13.84
C GLU A 142 -14.60 -9.24 15.12
N SER A 143 -14.96 -10.53 15.03
CA SER A 143 -15.30 -11.35 16.19
C SER A 143 -14.11 -11.46 17.16
N GLN A 144 -12.91 -11.75 16.66
CA GLN A 144 -11.72 -11.86 17.51
C GLN A 144 -11.42 -10.54 18.23
N LEU A 145 -11.49 -9.40 17.54
CA LEU A 145 -11.26 -8.09 18.16
C LEU A 145 -12.35 -7.72 19.17
N TYR A 146 -13.58 -8.15 18.94
CA TYR A 146 -14.66 -8.00 19.91
C TYR A 146 -14.39 -8.84 21.17
N ASP A 147 -13.96 -10.09 21.01
CA ASP A 147 -13.61 -10.97 22.12
C ASP A 147 -12.39 -10.43 22.90
N ASP A 148 -11.36 -9.97 22.19
CA ASP A 148 -10.16 -9.36 22.79
C ASP A 148 -10.53 -8.09 23.57
N PHE A 149 -11.43 -7.27 23.02
CA PHE A 149 -11.97 -6.11 23.72
C PHE A 149 -12.76 -6.52 24.94
N GLU A 150 -13.66 -7.50 24.82
CA GLU A 150 -14.51 -7.91 25.93
C GLU A 150 -13.72 -8.43 27.13
N HIS A 151 -12.64 -9.16 26.86
CA HIS A 151 -11.77 -9.73 27.90
C HIS A 151 -10.57 -8.84 28.25
N PHE A 152 -10.48 -7.62 27.69
CA PHE A 152 -9.36 -6.73 27.92
C PHE A 152 -9.29 -6.30 29.38
N ARG A 153 -8.17 -6.61 30.05
CA ARG A 153 -7.92 -6.24 31.44
C ARG A 153 -6.44 -6.02 31.72
N GLN A 154 -6.16 -5.23 32.75
CA GLN A 154 -4.80 -5.06 33.23
C GLN A 154 -4.29 -6.37 33.81
N HIS A 155 -3.07 -6.74 33.43
CA HIS A 155 -2.43 -7.94 33.95
C HIS A 155 -1.77 -7.67 35.30
N LYS A 156 -1.66 -8.70 36.14
CA LYS A 156 -0.98 -8.57 37.43
C LYS A 156 0.50 -8.20 37.23
N GLY A 157 0.93 -7.09 37.82
CA GLY A 157 2.30 -6.57 37.68
C GLY A 157 2.56 -5.77 36.40
N GLU A 158 1.55 -5.50 35.59
CA GLU A 158 1.65 -4.63 34.43
C GLU A 158 1.59 -3.15 34.83
N THR A 159 2.50 -2.34 34.29
CA THR A 159 2.48 -0.89 34.52
C THR A 159 1.30 -0.23 33.82
N ILE A 160 0.84 0.92 34.33
CA ILE A 160 -0.23 1.70 33.68
C ILE A 160 0.15 2.08 32.25
N ASN A 161 1.43 2.35 31.99
CA ASN A 161 1.90 2.70 30.66
C ASN A 161 1.83 1.51 29.69
N ASP A 162 2.24 0.32 30.12
CA ASP A 162 2.14 -0.90 29.29
C ASP A 162 0.67 -1.25 28.99
N TYR A 163 -0.20 -1.13 30.00
CA TYR A 163 -1.64 -1.30 29.85
C TYR A 163 -2.23 -0.32 28.83
N TYR A 164 -1.86 0.96 28.93
CA TYR A 164 -2.28 2.00 27.97
C TYR A 164 -1.81 1.69 26.55
N VAL A 165 -0.55 1.30 26.36
CA VAL A 165 0.00 0.97 25.04
C VAL A 165 -0.75 -0.22 24.42
N ARG A 166 -1.03 -1.28 25.20
CA ARG A 166 -1.84 -2.42 24.72
C ARG A 166 -3.26 -1.98 24.35
N PHE A 167 -3.89 -1.14 25.17
CA PHE A 167 -5.24 -0.65 24.89
C PHE A 167 -5.27 0.21 23.63
N ALA A 168 -4.32 1.13 23.48
CA ALA A 168 -4.19 1.98 22.30
C ALA A 168 -3.99 1.15 21.02
N LYS A 169 -3.17 0.09 21.09
CA LYS A 169 -3.00 -0.87 19.98
C LYS A 169 -4.33 -1.55 19.63
N LEU A 170 -5.06 -2.08 20.61
CA LEU A 170 -6.36 -2.71 20.37
C LEU A 170 -7.35 -1.74 19.70
N ILE A 171 -7.44 -0.50 20.18
CA ILE A 171 -8.32 0.51 19.58
C ILE A 171 -7.90 0.84 18.14
N ASN A 172 -6.60 0.88 17.86
CA ASN A 172 -6.10 1.09 16.50
C ASN A 172 -6.47 -0.09 15.58
N ASP A 173 -6.31 -1.32 16.05
CA ASP A 173 -6.65 -2.53 15.31
C ASP A 173 -8.16 -2.58 14.99
N MET A 174 -9.03 -2.18 15.93
CA MET A 174 -10.48 -2.05 15.71
C MET A 174 -10.81 -0.97 14.66
N ARG A 175 -10.18 0.21 14.74
CA ARG A 175 -10.38 1.30 13.78
C ARG A 175 -9.96 0.92 12.37
N ASN A 176 -8.88 0.13 12.23
CA ASN A 176 -8.36 -0.32 10.96
C ASN A 176 -9.37 -1.15 10.15
N ILE A 177 -10.27 -1.87 10.83
CA ILE A 177 -11.36 -2.61 10.19
C ILE A 177 -12.72 -1.90 10.27
N GLN A 178 -12.72 -0.59 10.56
CA GLN A 178 -13.90 0.26 10.63
C GLN A 178 -14.91 -0.12 11.73
N MET A 179 -14.49 -0.84 12.78
CA MET A 179 -15.31 -1.02 13.98
C MET A 179 -15.40 0.30 14.74
N ALA A 180 -16.60 0.86 14.83
CA ALA A 180 -16.83 2.10 15.55
C ALA A 180 -17.27 1.83 16.99
N MET A 181 -16.62 2.50 17.95
CA MET A 181 -17.07 2.58 19.34
C MET A 181 -17.06 4.02 19.83
N SER A 182 -18.01 4.36 20.69
CA SER A 182 -18.07 5.70 21.27
C SER A 182 -16.91 5.91 22.26
N ARG A 183 -16.42 7.16 22.37
CA ARG A 183 -15.39 7.52 23.35
C ARG A 183 -15.78 7.12 24.78
N MET A 184 -17.07 7.22 25.10
CA MET A 184 -17.61 6.82 26.41
C MET A 184 -17.43 5.33 26.65
N GLN A 185 -17.76 4.46 25.69
CA GLN A 185 -17.55 3.01 25.81
C GLN A 185 -16.06 2.67 26.00
N LEU A 186 -15.18 3.32 25.23
CA LEU A 186 -13.73 3.11 25.34
C LEU A 186 -13.21 3.50 26.72
N ASN A 187 -13.57 4.69 27.20
CA ASN A 187 -13.13 5.20 28.49
C ASN A 187 -13.64 4.34 29.64
N SER A 188 -14.92 3.97 29.62
CA SER A 188 -15.50 3.09 30.63
C SER A 188 -14.81 1.72 30.63
N LYS A 189 -14.52 1.14 29.46
CA LYS A 189 -13.80 -0.14 29.38
C LYS A 189 -12.39 -0.03 29.95
N PHE A 190 -11.66 1.03 29.60
CA PHE A 190 -10.31 1.24 30.07
C PHE A 190 -10.25 1.34 31.60
N VAL A 191 -11.10 2.17 32.20
CA VAL A 191 -11.11 2.43 33.65
C VAL A 191 -11.63 1.23 34.44
N ASN A 192 -12.71 0.59 34.01
CA ASN A 192 -13.34 -0.49 34.78
C ASN A 192 -12.50 -1.78 34.83
N ASN A 193 -11.48 -1.92 33.98
CA ASN A 193 -10.63 -3.11 33.90
C ASN A 193 -9.17 -2.86 34.33
N MET A 194 -8.90 -1.70 34.96
CA MET A 194 -7.65 -1.47 35.69
C MET A 194 -7.67 -2.20 37.03
N LEU A 195 -6.51 -2.66 37.49
CA LEU A 195 -6.35 -3.22 38.83
C LEU A 195 -6.32 -2.08 39.86
N PRO A 196 -6.87 -2.28 41.07
CA PRO A 196 -6.71 -1.33 42.16
C PRO A 196 -5.22 -1.18 42.52
N GLU A 197 -4.78 0.04 42.80
CA GLU A 197 -3.45 0.34 43.35
C GLU A 197 -3.26 -0.20 44.78
#